data_AF-A0AAW1KBX8-F1
#
_entry.id   AF-A0AAW1KBX8-F1
#
_cell.length_a   1.000
_cell.length_b   1.000
_cell.length_c   1.000
_cell.angle_alpha   90.00
_cell.angle_beta   90.00
_cell.angle_gamma   90.00
#
_symmetry.space_group_name_H-M   'P 1'
#
loop_
_entity.id
_entity.type
_entity.pdbx_description
1 polymer ?
#
loop_
_entity_poly.entity_id
_entity_poly.type
_entity_poly.pdbx_seq_one_letter_code
_entity_poly.pdbx_strand_id
1 'polypeptide(L)'
;MNNLFSSSFSQHGENMTDIELGESVTGANLDKFFHDVETVKQDLADLDDFHRKLRSAHEETKTAHTAGSVKELRSRMDRDVGLALKKAKQIKVRLEGLDRSNAANRKEAGCGPGSSADRTRTAVVSGLRAKMKEKMEEFQELRERVNGEYKETVKRRYFTVTGENADDDTVDVLISTGQSETFLQKAIQQQVWFYFFFRICLMLFSGGVRI
;
A
#
# COMPACT_ATOMS: atom_id res chain seq x y z
N MET A 1 -63.98 4.32 35.29
CA MET A 1 -64.48 2.96 34.98
C MET A 1 -64.01 2.59 33.58
N ASN A 2 -63.07 1.64 33.49
CA ASN A 2 -62.86 0.64 32.44
C ASN A 2 -61.44 0.07 32.61
N ASN A 3 -61.36 -0.98 33.42
CA ASN A 3 -60.32 -2.00 33.31
C ASN A 3 -60.55 -2.76 32.00
N LEU A 4 -59.48 -3.22 31.35
CA LEU A 4 -59.40 -4.50 30.61
C LEU A 4 -57.98 -4.66 30.01
N PHE A 5 -56.96 -4.72 30.87
CA PHE A 5 -55.73 -5.44 30.54
C PHE A 5 -55.98 -6.91 30.91
N SER A 6 -56.34 -7.72 29.91
CA SER A 6 -56.45 -9.17 30.07
C SER A 6 -55.24 -9.82 29.40
N SER A 7 -54.38 -10.36 30.25
CA SER A 7 -53.34 -11.32 29.90
C SER A 7 -53.96 -12.56 29.28
N SER A 8 -53.57 -12.88 28.04
CA SER A 8 -53.76 -14.22 27.47
C SER A 8 -52.44 -14.68 26.86
N PHE A 9 -51.63 -15.28 27.72
CA PHE A 9 -50.52 -16.12 27.33
C PHE A 9 -51.12 -17.48 26.97
N SER A 10 -51.42 -17.69 25.68
CA SER A 10 -51.75 -19.02 25.17
C SER A 10 -50.47 -19.69 24.73
N GLN A 11 -50.04 -20.63 25.56
CA GLN A 11 -49.07 -21.68 25.25
C GLN A 11 -49.64 -22.53 24.12
N HIS A 12 -49.09 -22.39 22.91
CA HIS A 12 -49.25 -23.39 21.85
C HIS A 12 -47.85 -23.83 21.44
N GLY A 13 -47.46 -25.00 21.93
CA GLY A 13 -46.30 -25.70 21.44
C GLY A 13 -46.62 -26.23 20.06
N GLU A 14 -45.94 -25.71 19.06
CA GLU A 14 -45.69 -26.43 17.82
C GLU A 14 -44.19 -26.38 17.52
N ASN A 15 -43.68 -27.58 17.25
CA ASN A 15 -42.28 -27.89 16.99
C ASN A 15 -41.72 -27.00 15.87
N MET A 16 -40.98 -25.96 16.21
CA MET A 16 -39.97 -25.44 15.29
C MET A 16 -38.74 -26.32 15.49
N THR A 17 -38.62 -27.32 14.62
CA THR A 17 -37.37 -28.05 14.39
C THR A 17 -36.24 -27.04 14.32
N ASP A 18 -35.44 -27.08 15.37
CA ASP A 18 -34.13 -26.47 15.48
C ASP A 18 -33.25 -27.04 14.36
N ILE A 19 -33.21 -26.35 13.22
CA ILE A 19 -32.26 -26.62 12.15
C ILE A 19 -30.97 -25.85 12.53
N GLU A 20 -30.39 -26.23 13.66
CA GLU A 20 -29.03 -25.90 14.03
C GLU A 20 -28.11 -26.98 13.45
N LEU A 21 -28.05 -27.04 12.12
CA LEU A 21 -27.12 -27.92 11.41
C LEU A 21 -26.40 -27.15 10.29
N GLY A 22 -25.76 -26.06 10.68
CA GLY A 22 -24.87 -25.27 9.83
C GLY A 22 -23.50 -24.97 10.46
N GLU A 23 -23.26 -25.36 11.71
CA GLU A 23 -22.18 -24.79 12.52
C GLU A 23 -20.77 -25.28 12.14
N SER A 24 -20.62 -26.52 11.68
CA SER A 24 -19.30 -27.12 11.49
C SER A 24 -18.58 -26.71 10.20
N VAL A 25 -19.30 -26.52 9.08
CA VAL A 25 -18.68 -26.17 7.78
C VAL A 25 -18.55 -24.65 7.61
N THR A 26 -19.50 -23.88 8.17
CA THR A 26 -19.48 -22.41 8.09
C THR A 26 -18.44 -21.81 9.04
N GLY A 27 -18.23 -22.39 10.23
CA GLY A 27 -17.21 -21.95 11.19
C GLY A 27 -15.78 -22.08 10.65
N ALA A 28 -15.42 -23.24 10.09
CA ALA A 28 -14.10 -23.47 9.49
C ALA A 28 -13.81 -22.55 8.28
N ASN A 29 -14.84 -22.16 7.51
CA ASN A 29 -14.69 -21.21 6.41
C ASN A 29 -14.40 -19.78 6.91
N LEU A 30 -15.04 -19.37 8.00
CA LEU A 30 -14.83 -18.07 8.63
C LEU A 30 -13.45 -17.97 9.26
N ASP A 31 -12.98 -19.00 9.96
CA ASP A 31 -11.64 -19.01 10.57
C ASP A 31 -10.54 -18.82 9.53
N LYS A 32 -10.63 -19.53 8.41
CA LYS A 32 -9.69 -19.36 7.29
C LYS A 32 -9.75 -17.95 6.71
N PHE A 33 -10.95 -17.40 6.53
CA PHE A 33 -11.11 -16.04 6.03
C PHE A 33 -10.45 -15.00 6.96
N PHE A 34 -10.68 -15.10 8.26
CA PHE A 34 -10.07 -14.18 9.22
C PHE A 34 -8.55 -14.35 9.33
N HIS A 35 -8.05 -15.58 9.18
CA HIS A 35 -6.61 -15.82 9.07
C HIS A 35 -6.00 -15.13 7.83
N ASP A 36 -6.64 -15.25 6.68
CA ASP A 36 -6.19 -14.59 5.45
C ASP A 36 -6.26 -13.06 5.59
N VAL A 37 -7.31 -12.53 6.21
CA VAL A 37 -7.47 -11.10 6.54
C VAL A 37 -6.33 -10.61 7.44
N GLU A 38 -6.02 -11.34 8.50
CA GLU A 38 -4.96 -10.95 9.44
C GLU A 38 -3.59 -10.98 8.76
N THR A 39 -3.36 -11.95 7.88
CA THR A 39 -2.14 -11.99 7.10
C THR A 39 -2.00 -10.79 6.17
N VAL A 40 -3.10 -10.33 5.54
CA VAL A 40 -3.08 -9.11 4.74
C VAL A 40 -2.80 -7.87 5.59
N LYS A 41 -3.35 -7.77 6.80
CA LYS A 41 -3.05 -6.67 7.72
C LYS A 41 -1.59 -6.63 8.11
N GLN A 42 -0.99 -7.78 8.40
CA GLN A 42 0.44 -7.86 8.70
C GLN A 42 1.29 -7.44 7.50
N ASP A 43 0.92 -7.89 6.29
CA ASP A 43 1.61 -7.46 5.07
C ASP A 43 1.47 -5.94 4.83
N LEU A 44 0.34 -5.33 5.19
CA LEU A 44 0.14 -3.86 5.15
C LEU A 44 1.02 -3.13 6.19
N ALA A 45 1.18 -3.68 7.39
CA ALA A 45 2.09 -3.13 8.40
C ALA A 45 3.56 -3.18 7.93
N ASP A 46 3.94 -4.23 7.20
CA ASP A 46 5.28 -4.29 6.59
C ASP A 46 5.50 -3.18 5.55
N LEU A 47 4.46 -2.79 4.80
CA LEU A 47 4.54 -1.64 3.88
C LEU A 47 4.78 -0.32 4.62
N ASP A 48 4.11 -0.11 5.75
CA ASP A 48 4.35 1.06 6.61
C ASP A 48 5.79 1.13 7.10
N ASP A 49 6.35 -0.01 7.48
CA ASP A 49 7.74 -0.10 7.89
C ASP A 49 8.70 0.23 6.75
N PHE A 50 8.45 -0.25 5.53
CA PHE A 50 9.27 0.12 4.38
C PHE A 50 9.15 1.61 4.05
N HIS A 51 7.95 2.20 4.12
CA HIS A 51 7.76 3.64 3.91
C HIS A 51 8.57 4.47 4.91
N ARG A 52 8.46 4.13 6.20
CA ARG A 52 9.20 4.79 7.28
C ARG A 52 10.72 4.67 7.09
N LYS A 53 11.22 3.49 6.72
CA LYS A 53 12.65 3.26 6.43
C LYS A 53 13.13 4.10 5.26
N LEU A 54 12.37 4.16 4.16
CA LEU A 54 12.71 4.98 3.01
C LEU A 54 12.73 6.47 3.34
N ARG A 55 11.74 6.95 4.11
CA ARG A 55 11.70 8.33 4.59
C ARG A 55 12.91 8.67 5.47
N SER A 56 13.27 7.80 6.41
CA SER A 56 14.47 8.00 7.24
C SER A 56 15.75 8.04 6.41
N ALA A 57 15.92 7.07 5.49
CA ALA A 57 17.10 7.01 4.64
C ALA A 57 17.22 8.22 3.70
N HIS A 58 16.09 8.77 3.26
CA HIS A 58 16.05 10.02 2.50
C HIS A 58 16.55 11.20 3.34
N GLU A 59 16.03 11.37 4.56
CA GLU A 59 16.49 12.44 5.45
C GLU A 59 17.98 12.30 5.81
N GLU A 60 18.46 11.07 6.05
CA GLU A 60 19.88 10.79 6.28
C GLU A 60 20.75 11.13 5.05
N THR A 61 20.21 11.04 3.84
CA THR A 61 20.93 11.40 2.62
C THR A 61 21.18 12.91 2.53
N LYS A 62 20.34 13.74 3.16
CA LYS A 62 20.49 15.20 3.18
C LYS A 62 21.69 15.65 4.00
N THR A 63 22.09 14.88 5.01
CA THR A 63 23.19 15.18 5.93
C THR A 63 24.42 14.29 5.71
N ALA A 64 24.36 13.35 4.77
CA ALA A 64 25.49 12.51 4.42
C ALA A 64 26.55 13.29 3.63
N HIS A 65 27.79 13.28 4.11
CA HIS A 65 28.89 14.04 3.52
C HIS A 65 30.02 13.16 2.94
N THR A 66 29.96 11.84 3.15
CA THR A 66 30.98 10.91 2.64
C THR A 66 30.45 10.08 1.48
N ALA A 67 31.32 9.80 0.50
CA ALA A 67 30.96 8.93 -0.61
C ALA A 67 30.60 7.49 -0.15
N GLY A 68 31.20 7.01 0.94
CA GLY A 68 30.87 5.70 1.53
C GLY A 68 29.45 5.68 2.09
N SER A 69 29.09 6.65 2.94
CA SER A 69 27.76 6.74 3.55
C SER A 69 26.65 6.90 2.52
N VAL A 70 26.86 7.71 1.48
CA VAL A 70 25.85 7.90 0.43
C VAL A 70 25.64 6.61 -0.37
N LYS A 71 26.70 5.84 -0.64
CA LYS A 71 26.59 4.56 -1.35
C LYS A 71 25.84 3.51 -0.53
N GLU A 72 26.06 3.49 0.78
CA GLU A 72 25.34 2.59 1.69
C GLU A 72 23.85 2.94 1.78
N LEU A 73 23.53 4.23 1.96
CA LEU A 73 22.15 4.73 1.96
C LEU A 73 21.42 4.34 0.68
N ARG A 74 22.09 4.49 -0.48
CA ARG A 74 21.57 4.04 -1.77
C ARG A 74 21.23 2.56 -1.74
N SER A 75 22.18 1.72 -1.37
CA SER A 75 21.97 0.27 -1.39
C SER A 75 20.84 -0.16 -0.46
N ARG A 76 20.68 0.54 0.68
CA ARG A 76 19.57 0.32 1.62
C ARG A 76 18.24 0.71 1.01
N MET A 77 18.13 1.92 0.44
CA MET A 77 16.91 2.40 -0.21
C MET A 77 16.50 1.50 -1.40
N ASP A 78 17.46 1.11 -2.25
CA ASP A 78 17.19 0.23 -3.40
C ASP A 78 16.65 -1.15 -2.97
N ARG A 79 17.15 -1.68 -1.86
CA ARG A 79 16.66 -2.92 -1.27
C ARG A 79 15.25 -2.74 -0.71
N ASP A 80 15.03 -1.68 0.07
CA ASP A 80 13.75 -1.43 0.73
C ASP A 80 12.63 -1.16 -0.29
N VAL A 81 12.90 -0.43 -1.38
CA VAL A 81 11.98 -0.29 -2.53
C VAL A 81 11.65 -1.65 -3.15
N GLY A 82 12.66 -2.50 -3.37
CA GLY A 82 12.47 -3.84 -3.92
C GLY A 82 11.59 -4.74 -3.03
N LEU A 83 11.77 -4.64 -1.71
CA LEU A 83 10.98 -5.39 -0.73
C LEU A 83 9.54 -4.86 -0.65
N ALA A 84 9.35 -3.54 -0.62
CA ALA A 84 8.04 -2.90 -0.66
C ALA A 84 7.25 -3.32 -1.92
N LEU A 85 7.92 -3.34 -3.08
CA LEU A 85 7.36 -3.83 -4.34
C LEU A 85 6.85 -5.27 -4.26
N LYS A 86 7.70 -6.16 -3.71
CA LYS A 86 7.34 -7.58 -3.56
C LYS A 86 6.14 -7.72 -2.63
N LYS A 87 6.13 -6.98 -1.52
CA LYS A 87 5.05 -6.99 -0.53
C LYS A 87 3.74 -6.45 -1.10
N ALA A 88 3.75 -5.33 -1.81
CA ALA A 88 2.57 -4.77 -2.48
C ALA A 88 1.94 -5.77 -3.48
N LYS A 89 2.77 -6.47 -4.26
CA LYS A 89 2.29 -7.53 -5.17
C LYS A 89 1.65 -8.70 -4.41
N GLN A 90 2.25 -9.12 -3.29
CA GLN A 90 1.69 -10.17 -2.45
C GLN A 90 0.32 -9.78 -1.88
N ILE A 91 0.18 -8.57 -1.36
CA ILE A 91 -1.10 -8.04 -0.85
C ILE A 91 -2.17 -8.06 -1.93
N LYS A 92 -1.85 -7.60 -3.15
CA LYS A 92 -2.79 -7.63 -4.28
C LYS A 92 -3.32 -9.05 -4.53
N VAL A 93 -2.42 -10.03 -4.64
CA VAL A 93 -2.80 -11.43 -4.88
C VAL A 93 -3.64 -12.00 -3.74
N ARG A 94 -3.35 -11.64 -2.49
CA ARG A 94 -4.15 -12.07 -1.33
C ARG A 94 -5.54 -11.44 -1.33
N LEU A 95 -5.67 -10.15 -1.67
CA LEU A 95 -6.96 -9.49 -1.81
C LEU A 95 -7.82 -10.14 -2.90
N GLU A 96 -7.23 -10.45 -4.06
CA GLU A 96 -7.90 -11.24 -5.11
C GLU A 96 -8.27 -12.66 -4.65
N GLY A 97 -7.48 -13.24 -3.74
CA GLY A 97 -7.80 -14.49 -3.05
C GLY A 97 -9.04 -14.36 -2.15
N LEU A 98 -9.09 -13.31 -1.33
CA LEU A 98 -10.24 -13.01 -0.47
C LEU A 98 -11.51 -12.74 -1.28
N ASP A 99 -11.41 -12.09 -2.44
CA ASP A 99 -12.54 -11.90 -3.35
C ASP A 99 -13.11 -13.20 -3.89
N ARG A 100 -12.23 -14.11 -4.32
CA ARG A 100 -12.64 -15.44 -4.76
C ARG A 100 -13.28 -16.24 -3.63
N SER A 101 -12.73 -16.11 -2.42
CA SER A 101 -13.29 -16.72 -1.20
C SER A 101 -14.70 -16.17 -0.90
N ASN A 102 -14.91 -14.85 -1.02
CA ASN A 102 -16.21 -14.23 -0.85
C ASN A 102 -17.21 -14.67 -1.93
N ALA A 103 -16.79 -14.75 -3.19
CA ALA A 103 -17.63 -15.23 -4.28
C ALA A 103 -18.03 -16.71 -4.11
N ALA A 104 -17.14 -17.55 -3.59
CA ALA A 104 -17.44 -18.94 -3.26
C ALA A 104 -18.44 -19.03 -2.08
N ASN A 105 -18.23 -18.24 -1.02
CA ASN A 105 -19.10 -18.21 0.15
C ASN A 105 -20.56 -17.87 -0.20
N ARG A 106 -20.79 -17.06 -1.23
CA ARG A 106 -22.15 -16.74 -1.71
C ARG A 106 -22.95 -17.93 -2.25
N LYS A 107 -22.29 -19.04 -2.57
CA LYS A 107 -22.93 -20.28 -3.04
C LYS A 107 -23.37 -21.18 -1.89
N GLU A 108 -22.91 -20.90 -0.68
CA GLU A 108 -23.25 -21.67 0.52
C GLU A 108 -24.64 -21.27 1.05
N ALA A 109 -25.33 -22.23 1.67
CA ALA A 109 -26.65 -22.01 2.24
C ALA A 109 -26.63 -20.88 3.29
N GLY A 110 -27.59 -19.95 3.21
CA GLY A 110 -27.69 -18.80 4.12
C GLY A 110 -26.62 -17.70 3.92
N CYS A 111 -25.67 -17.89 3.01
CA CYS A 111 -24.56 -16.97 2.77
C CYS A 111 -24.68 -16.17 1.47
N GLY A 112 -25.85 -16.16 0.85
CA GLY A 112 -26.11 -15.46 -0.41
C GLY A 112 -25.87 -13.94 -0.34
N PRO A 113 -25.92 -13.26 -1.50
CA PRO A 113 -25.73 -11.81 -1.58
C PRO A 113 -26.63 -11.05 -0.59
N GLY A 114 -26.03 -10.13 0.18
CA GLY A 114 -26.77 -9.32 1.17
C GLY A 114 -27.01 -9.99 2.53
N SER A 115 -26.62 -11.25 2.70
CA SER A 115 -26.56 -11.89 4.02
C SER A 115 -25.66 -11.11 4.99
N SER A 116 -25.81 -11.33 6.30
CA SER A 116 -24.92 -10.73 7.30
C SER A 116 -23.47 -11.14 7.06
N ALA A 117 -23.22 -12.41 6.76
CA ALA A 117 -21.89 -12.95 6.43
C ALA A 117 -21.31 -12.29 5.17
N ASP A 118 -22.08 -12.19 4.08
CA ASP A 118 -21.64 -11.55 2.84
C ASP A 118 -21.32 -10.06 3.03
N ARG A 119 -22.15 -9.33 3.78
CA ARG A 119 -21.92 -7.91 4.09
C ARG A 119 -20.65 -7.71 4.89
N THR A 120 -20.46 -8.48 5.97
CA THR A 120 -19.25 -8.39 6.81
C THR A 120 -18.00 -8.70 6.01
N ARG A 121 -17.99 -9.81 5.27
CA ARG A 121 -16.82 -10.21 4.49
C ARG A 121 -16.49 -9.21 3.38
N THR A 122 -17.51 -8.67 2.71
CA THR A 122 -17.33 -7.63 1.68
C THR A 122 -16.78 -6.34 2.28
N ALA A 123 -17.32 -5.89 3.42
CA ALA A 123 -16.86 -4.69 4.11
C ALA A 123 -15.39 -4.80 4.55
N VAL A 124 -15.00 -5.94 5.13
CA VAL A 124 -13.61 -6.19 5.55
C VAL A 124 -12.65 -6.13 4.37
N VAL A 125 -12.95 -6.83 3.27
CA VAL A 125 -12.08 -6.83 2.07
C VAL A 125 -12.01 -5.43 1.45
N SER A 126 -13.14 -4.71 1.39
CA SER A 126 -13.16 -3.33 0.92
C SER A 126 -12.30 -2.41 1.79
N GLY A 127 -12.34 -2.57 3.12
CA GLY A 127 -11.48 -1.82 4.05
C GLY A 127 -10.00 -2.09 3.82
N LEU A 128 -9.61 -3.35 3.61
CA LEU A 128 -8.22 -3.71 3.30
C LEU A 128 -7.75 -3.11 1.97
N ARG A 129 -8.60 -3.08 0.93
CA ARG A 129 -8.28 -2.41 -0.33
C ARG A 129 -8.08 -0.90 -0.16
N ALA A 130 -8.97 -0.25 0.58
CA ALA A 130 -8.83 1.17 0.87
C ALA A 130 -7.52 1.46 1.61
N LYS A 131 -7.14 0.59 2.57
CA LYS A 131 -5.88 0.74 3.29
C LYS A 131 -4.67 0.52 2.37
N MET A 132 -4.70 -0.48 1.49
CA MET A 132 -3.65 -0.66 0.49
C MET A 132 -3.49 0.58 -0.40
N LYS A 133 -4.61 1.19 -0.84
CA LYS A 133 -4.61 2.42 -1.63
C LYS A 133 -3.93 3.57 -0.89
N GLU A 134 -4.34 3.84 0.34
CA GLU A 134 -3.75 4.86 1.21
C GLU A 134 -2.23 4.68 1.30
N LYS A 135 -1.76 3.44 1.54
CA LYS A 135 -0.32 3.17 1.60
C LYS A 135 0.39 3.42 0.28
N MET A 136 -0.20 3.06 -0.85
CA MET A 136 0.40 3.35 -2.15
C MET A 136 0.46 4.86 -2.45
N GLU A 137 -0.53 5.63 -2.01
CA GLU A 137 -0.53 7.09 -2.08
C GLU A 137 0.60 7.69 -1.25
N GLU A 138 0.82 7.21 -0.01
CA GLU A 138 1.95 7.65 0.83
C GLU A 138 3.32 7.41 0.15
N PHE A 139 3.49 6.29 -0.57
CA PHE A 139 4.71 6.05 -1.37
C PHE A 139 4.84 7.01 -2.56
N GLN A 140 3.72 7.40 -3.19
CA GLN A 140 3.75 8.40 -4.25
C GLN A 140 4.13 9.78 -3.73
N GLU A 141 3.55 10.22 -2.63
CA GLU A 141 3.93 11.49 -2.00
C GLU A 141 5.41 11.51 -1.60
N LEU A 142 5.94 10.40 -1.08
CA LEU A 142 7.36 10.28 -0.77
C LEU A 142 8.22 10.44 -2.03
N ARG A 143 7.82 9.80 -3.13
CA ARG A 143 8.51 9.90 -4.42
C ARG A 143 8.49 11.34 -4.96
N GLU A 144 7.35 12.01 -4.92
CA GLU A 144 7.20 13.38 -5.40
C GLU A 144 8.07 14.35 -4.60
N ARG A 145 8.04 14.25 -3.27
CA ARG A 145 8.87 15.05 -2.37
C ARG A 145 10.36 14.88 -2.68
N VAL A 146 10.79 13.63 -2.74
CA VAL A 146 12.16 13.26 -3.12
C VAL A 146 12.55 13.86 -4.47
N ASN A 147 11.68 13.75 -5.48
CA ASN A 147 11.96 14.23 -6.83
C ASN A 147 12.05 15.76 -6.88
N GLY A 148 11.13 16.45 -6.21
CA GLY A 148 11.15 17.92 -6.10
C GLY A 148 12.44 18.42 -5.45
N GLU A 149 12.83 17.82 -4.32
CA GLU A 149 14.08 18.19 -3.64
C GLU A 149 15.33 17.94 -4.50
N TYR A 150 15.33 16.87 -5.31
CA TYR A 150 16.41 16.60 -6.24
C TYR A 150 16.47 17.62 -7.38
N LYS A 151 15.32 17.95 -8.00
CA LYS A 151 15.23 19.01 -9.02
C LYS A 151 15.81 20.33 -8.51
N GLU A 152 15.43 20.73 -7.29
CA GLU A 152 15.95 21.94 -6.66
C GLU A 152 17.47 21.88 -6.43
N THR A 153 18.00 20.70 -6.07
CA THR A 153 19.44 20.50 -5.94
C THR A 153 20.17 20.67 -7.28
N VAL A 154 19.62 20.11 -8.36
CA VAL A 154 20.18 20.25 -9.71
C VAL A 154 20.14 21.71 -10.16
N LYS A 155 19.01 22.41 -9.97
CA LYS A 155 18.88 23.84 -10.29
C LYS A 155 19.92 24.72 -9.60
N ARG A 156 20.06 24.58 -8.27
CA ARG A 156 21.06 25.36 -7.50
C ARG A 156 22.49 25.11 -7.98
N ARG A 157 22.81 23.85 -8.26
CA ARG A 157 24.14 23.49 -8.75
C ARG A 157 24.39 23.99 -10.17
N TYR A 158 23.38 23.90 -11.04
CA TYR A 158 23.45 24.48 -12.38
C TYR A 158 23.78 25.97 -12.30
N PHE A 159 23.01 26.75 -11.53
CA PHE A 159 23.27 28.18 -11.32
C PHE A 159 24.67 28.46 -10.76
N THR A 160 25.17 27.63 -9.84
CA THR A 160 26.53 27.82 -9.28
C THR A 160 27.61 27.62 -10.34
N VAL A 161 27.38 26.76 -11.33
CA VAL A 161 28.34 26.45 -12.40
C VAL A 161 28.21 27.42 -13.58
N THR A 162 26.99 27.81 -13.96
CA THR A 162 26.73 28.63 -15.15
C THR A 162 26.49 30.10 -14.87
N GLY A 163 26.05 30.44 -13.66
CA GLY A 163 25.52 31.77 -13.32
C GLY A 163 24.10 32.03 -13.83
N GLU A 164 23.45 31.05 -14.46
CA GLU A 164 22.12 31.18 -15.07
C GLU A 164 21.10 30.25 -14.41
N ASN A 165 19.83 30.68 -14.35
CA ASN A 165 18.74 29.84 -13.86
C ASN A 165 18.27 28.90 -14.97
N ALA A 166 18.36 27.59 -14.73
CA ALA A 166 17.77 26.60 -15.64
C ALA A 166 16.24 26.59 -15.51
N ASP A 167 15.56 26.54 -16.65
CA ASP A 167 14.14 26.20 -16.72
C ASP A 167 13.89 24.72 -16.41
N ASP A 168 12.64 24.36 -16.14
CA ASP A 168 12.26 23.00 -15.73
C ASP A 168 12.57 21.95 -16.80
N ASP A 169 12.45 22.27 -18.09
CA ASP A 169 12.72 21.33 -19.18
C ASP A 169 14.23 21.04 -19.26
N THR A 170 15.07 22.06 -19.11
CA THR A 170 16.53 21.91 -19.03
C THR A 170 16.93 21.03 -17.84
N VAL A 171 16.31 21.22 -16.68
CA VAL A 171 16.57 20.39 -15.48
C VAL A 171 16.16 18.95 -15.73
N ASP A 172 15.01 18.72 -16.37
CA ASP A 172 14.53 17.37 -16.68
C ASP A 172 15.40 16.68 -17.74
N VAL A 173 15.94 17.40 -18.71
CA VAL A 173 16.96 16.88 -19.65
C VAL A 173 18.23 16.52 -18.91
N LEU A 174 18.75 17.38 -18.03
CA LEU A 174 19.96 17.12 -17.25
C LEU A 174 19.82 15.94 -16.29
N ILE A 175 18.62 15.74 -15.73
CA ILE A 175 18.28 14.58 -14.91
C ILE A 175 18.18 13.34 -15.79
N SER A 176 17.39 13.38 -16.87
CA SER A 176 17.10 12.22 -17.73
C SER A 176 18.31 11.69 -18.51
N THR A 177 19.26 12.56 -18.87
CA THR A 177 20.48 12.19 -19.62
C THR A 177 21.63 11.78 -18.70
N GLY A 178 21.50 11.98 -17.39
CA GLY A 178 22.62 11.85 -16.46
C GLY A 178 23.72 12.90 -16.65
N GLN A 179 23.54 13.88 -17.56
CA GLN A 179 24.54 14.93 -17.80
C GLN A 179 24.70 15.90 -16.64
N SER A 180 23.70 16.00 -15.76
CA SER A 180 23.85 16.64 -14.44
C SER A 180 25.06 16.10 -13.67
N GLU A 181 25.40 14.82 -13.81
CA GLU A 181 26.54 14.20 -13.10
C GLU A 181 27.89 14.60 -13.70
N THR A 182 27.99 14.74 -15.03
CA THR A 182 29.21 15.18 -15.73
C THR A 182 29.43 16.68 -15.67
N PHE A 183 28.35 17.45 -15.71
CA PHE A 183 28.37 18.91 -15.74
C PHE A 183 28.76 19.55 -14.40
N LEU A 184 28.46 18.86 -13.28
CA LEU A 184 28.60 19.39 -11.92
C LEU A 184 29.88 18.93 -11.19
N GLN A 185 30.92 18.52 -11.94
CA GLN A 185 32.03 17.67 -11.47
C GLN A 185 33.09 18.30 -10.53
N LYS A 186 32.85 19.40 -9.81
CA LYS A 186 33.88 19.97 -8.89
C LYS A 186 33.69 19.79 -7.38
N ALA A 187 32.64 19.10 -6.92
CA ALA A 187 32.65 18.54 -5.57
C ALA A 187 31.60 17.43 -5.41
N ILE A 188 32.09 16.20 -5.30
CA ILE A 188 31.40 15.02 -4.76
C ILE A 188 30.37 14.38 -5.70
N GLN A 189 30.89 13.38 -6.40
CA GLN A 189 30.30 12.09 -6.73
C GLN A 189 29.16 11.69 -5.75
N GLN A 190 27.99 11.36 -6.31
CA GLN A 190 26.79 10.75 -5.67
C GLN A 190 25.64 11.70 -5.31
N GLN A 191 24.64 11.75 -6.20
CA GLN A 191 23.19 11.71 -5.89
C GLN A 191 22.44 11.13 -7.12
N VAL A 192 22.68 9.87 -7.53
CA VAL A 192 21.96 8.64 -7.11
C VAL A 192 20.46 8.55 -7.49
N TRP A 193 19.75 9.67 -7.70
CA TRP A 193 18.29 9.66 -7.89
C TRP A 193 17.80 9.02 -9.20
N PHE A 194 18.69 8.86 -10.17
CA PHE A 194 18.35 8.33 -11.50
C PHE A 194 17.81 6.88 -11.47
N TYR A 195 18.41 6.02 -10.64
CA TYR A 195 17.94 4.63 -10.48
C TYR A 195 16.65 4.53 -9.66
N PHE A 196 16.46 5.46 -8.70
CA PHE A 196 15.26 5.55 -7.86
C PHE A 196 14.04 5.99 -8.69
N PHE A 197 14.23 6.98 -9.58
CA PHE A 197 13.19 7.47 -10.49
C PHE A 197 12.69 6.35 -11.41
N PHE A 198 13.59 5.57 -12.02
CA PHE A 198 13.21 4.51 -12.94
C PHE A 198 12.47 3.35 -12.24
N ARG A 199 12.86 2.99 -11.01
CA ARG A 199 12.25 1.87 -10.27
C ARG A 199 10.91 2.21 -9.63
N ILE A 200 10.70 3.45 -9.19
CA ILE A 200 9.37 3.90 -8.73
C ILE A 200 8.44 4.20 -9.92
N CYS A 201 8.95 4.68 -11.06
CA CYS A 201 8.18 4.64 -12.31
C CYS A 201 7.72 3.22 -12.64
N LEU A 202 8.58 2.22 -12.45
CA LEU A 202 8.23 0.80 -12.64
C LEU A 202 7.19 0.29 -11.62
N MET A 203 7.18 0.81 -10.37
CA MET A 203 6.12 0.53 -9.38
C MET A 203 4.74 0.91 -9.91
N LEU A 204 4.64 2.01 -10.65
CA LEU A 204 3.36 2.54 -11.13
C LEU A 204 2.98 2.08 -12.54
N PHE A 205 3.94 1.98 -13.46
CA PHE A 205 3.64 1.77 -14.89
C PHE A 205 3.74 0.31 -15.36
N SER A 206 4.51 -0.57 -14.71
CA SER A 206 4.60 -1.98 -15.14
C SER A 206 3.69 -2.93 -14.35
N GLY A 207 2.84 -2.39 -13.48
CA GLY A 207 2.20 -3.17 -12.42
C GLY A 207 0.69 -3.31 -12.46
N GLY A 208 -0.04 -2.72 -13.41
CA GLY A 208 -1.50 -2.96 -13.55
C GLY A 208 -2.28 -2.88 -12.22
N VAL A 209 -1.86 -2.01 -11.28
CA VAL A 209 -2.60 -1.74 -10.05
C VAL A 209 -3.54 -0.59 -10.38
N ARG A 210 -4.52 -0.86 -11.22
CA ARG A 210 -5.82 -0.19 -11.05
C ARG A 210 -6.45 -0.90 -9.87
N ILE A 211 -6.55 -0.17 -8.76
CA ILE A 211 -7.44 -0.54 -7.66
C ILE A 211 -8.87 -0.42 -8.18
#